data_AF-A0A4Y2XAQ0-F1
#
_entry.id   AF-A0A4Y2XAQ0-F1
#
_cell.length_a   1.000
_cell.length_b   1.000
_cell.length_c   1.000
_cell.angle_alpha   90.00
_cell.angle_beta   90.00
_cell.angle_gamma   90.00
#
_symmetry.space_group_name_H-M   'P 1'
#
loop_
_entity.id
_entity.type
_entity.pdbx_description
1 polymer ?
#
loop_
_entity_poly.entity_id
_entity_poly.type
_entity_poly.pdbx_seq_one_letter_code
_entity_poly.pdbx_strand_id
1 'polypeptide(L)'
;MRWRAVGMLQASARLSVVARELNVHRIVIHRLWNHYQRDQNDSRRRGPGRRRIATMADDHYLLQCARRRRTLIERDLEGIIPVI
;
A
#
# COMPACT_ATOMS: atom_id res chain seq x y z
N MET A 1 20.10 12.35 9.20
CA MET A 1 21.21 12.20 8.23
C MET A 1 20.82 11.60 6.88
N ARG A 2 19.85 10.66 6.82
CA ARG A 2 19.46 9.92 5.60
C ARG A 2 19.05 10.83 4.41
N TRP A 3 18.21 11.83 4.65
CA TRP A 3 17.71 12.74 3.60
C TRP A 3 18.78 13.68 3.01
N ARG A 4 19.78 14.10 3.80
CA ARG A 4 20.89 14.92 3.28
C ARG A 4 21.76 14.13 2.32
N ALA A 5 22.10 12.88 2.65
CA ALA A 5 22.86 12.00 1.78
C ALA A 5 22.13 11.68 0.47
N VAL A 6 20.82 11.44 0.55
CA VAL A 6 19.96 11.18 -0.62
C VAL A 6 19.85 12.43 -1.52
N GLY A 7 19.66 13.62 -0.93
CA GLY A 7 19.64 14.88 -1.69
C GLY A 7 20.96 15.16 -2.40
N MET A 8 22.09 14.89 -1.74
CA MET A 8 23.43 15.00 -2.35
C MET A 8 23.65 13.96 -3.44
N LEU A 9 23.18 12.72 -3.27
CA LEU A 9 23.24 11.67 -4.29
C LEU A 9 22.39 11.98 -5.52
N GLN A 10 21.26 12.68 -5.33
CA GLN A 10 20.39 13.10 -6.43
C GLN A 10 20.97 14.29 -7.20
N ALA A 11 21.74 15.16 -6.52
CA ALA A 11 22.45 16.30 -7.13
C ALA A 11 23.85 15.95 -7.69
N SER A 12 24.51 14.91 -7.16
CA SER A 12 25.86 14.49 -7.54
C SER A 12 25.86 13.05 -8.02
N ALA A 13 26.16 12.84 -9.31
CA ALA A 13 26.13 11.52 -9.94
C ALA A 13 27.22 10.53 -9.46
N ARG A 14 28.06 10.87 -8.46
CA ARG A 14 29.17 10.04 -7.96
C ARG A 14 29.09 9.78 -6.45
N LEU A 15 28.76 8.53 -6.10
CA LEU A 15 28.76 7.96 -4.75
C LEU A 15 30.05 8.24 -3.94
N SER A 16 31.20 8.36 -4.61
CA SER A 16 32.51 8.58 -3.99
C SER A 16 32.67 9.98 -3.38
N VAL A 17 32.06 10.99 -3.99
CA VAL A 17 32.12 12.38 -3.49
C VAL A 17 31.28 12.49 -2.23
N VAL A 18 30.07 11.95 -2.27
CA VAL A 18 29.15 11.92 -1.12
C VAL A 18 29.75 11.14 0.06
N ALA A 19 30.46 10.03 -0.22
CA ALA A 19 31.15 9.26 0.82
C ALA A 19 32.28 10.06 1.51
N ARG A 20 33.09 10.80 0.75
CA ARG A 20 34.14 11.68 1.30
C ARG A 20 33.56 12.83 2.11
N GLU A 21 32.49 13.44 1.62
CA GLU A 21 31.89 14.63 2.23
C GLU A 21 31.12 14.32 3.51
N LEU A 22 30.54 13.13 3.59
CA LEU A 22 29.89 12.64 4.80
C LEU A 22 30.82 11.83 5.72
N ASN A 23 32.09 11.65 5.33
CA ASN A 23 33.07 10.79 6.02
C ASN A 23 32.53 9.38 6.37
N VAL A 24 31.75 8.80 5.46
CA VAL A 24 31.11 7.49 5.65
C VAL A 24 31.64 6.52 4.62
N HIS A 25 31.80 5.25 5.01
CA HIS A 25 32.28 4.23 4.10
C HIS A 25 31.36 4.09 2.87
N ARG A 26 31.96 3.95 1.69
CA ARG A 26 31.27 3.88 0.39
C ARG A 26 30.19 2.78 0.35
N ILE A 27 30.37 1.68 1.08
CA ILE A 27 29.39 0.59 1.20
C ILE A 27 28.07 1.08 1.83
N VAL A 28 28.14 1.94 2.84
CA VAL A 28 26.95 2.45 3.55
C VAL A 28 26.13 3.35 2.62
N ILE A 29 26.82 4.24 1.89
CA ILE A 29 26.19 5.10 0.87
C ILE A 29 25.58 4.27 -0.26
N HIS A 30 26.28 3.23 -0.73
CA HIS A 30 25.78 2.34 -1.78
C HIS A 30 24.53 1.56 -1.36
N ARG A 31 24.52 1.02 -0.13
CA ARG A 31 23.32 0.34 0.43
C ARG A 31 22.15 1.31 0.56
N LEU A 32 22.41 2.54 1.03
CA LEU A 32 21.40 3.59 1.17
C LEU A 32 20.80 3.97 -0.18
N TRP A 33 21.63 4.17 -1.20
CA TRP A 33 21.19 4.51 -2.55
C TRP A 33 20.37 3.39 -3.19
N ASN A 34 20.82 2.14 -3.07
CA ASN A 34 20.10 0.99 -3.62
C ASN A 34 18.71 0.81 -2.96
N HIS A 35 18.61 1.07 -1.66
CA HIS A 35 17.32 1.03 -0.98
C HIS A 35 16.40 2.17 -1.45
N TYR A 36 16.93 3.38 -1.60
CA TYR A 36 16.16 4.53 -2.10
C TYR A 36 15.68 4.32 -3.54
N GLN A 37 16.51 3.76 -4.42
CA GLN A 37 16.09 3.43 -5.79
C GLN A 37 15.02 2.33 -5.82
N ARG A 38 15.13 1.30 -4.97
CA ARG A 38 14.08 0.29 -4.83
C ARG A 38 12.76 0.88 -4.35
N ASP A 39 12.80 1.73 -3.33
CA ASP A 39 11.62 2.39 -2.78
C ASP A 39 10.99 3.39 -3.78
N GLN A 40 11.80 4.13 -4.55
CA GLN A 40 11.31 4.95 -5.66
C GLN A 40 10.72 4.12 -6.80
N ASN A 41 11.32 2.98 -7.11
CA ASN A 41 10.81 2.07 -8.13
C ASN A 41 9.50 1.40 -7.69
N ASP A 42 9.37 1.04 -6.41
CA ASP A 42 8.18 0.43 -5.82
C ASP A 42 7.07 1.46 -5.54
N SER A 43 7.41 2.73 -5.26
CA SER A 43 6.43 3.81 -5.17
C SER A 43 5.91 4.22 -6.55
N ARG A 44 6.75 4.22 -7.60
CA ARG A 44 6.29 4.40 -8.99
C ARG A 44 5.46 3.22 -9.49
N ARG A 45 5.88 1.99 -9.15
CA ARG A 45 5.09 0.78 -9.39
C ARG A 45 4.14 0.59 -8.22
N ARG A 46 3.14 1.47 -8.11
CA ARG A 46 2.01 1.38 -7.17
C ARG A 46 1.77 -0.09 -6.81
N GLY A 47 2.37 -0.51 -5.68
CA GLY A 47 2.53 -1.93 -5.41
C GLY A 47 1.16 -2.59 -5.43
N PRO A 48 1.03 -3.87 -5.80
CA PRO A 48 -0.17 -4.59 -5.44
C PRO A 48 -0.24 -4.52 -3.91
N GLY A 49 -1.09 -3.62 -3.39
CA GLY A 49 -1.30 -3.46 -1.97
C GLY A 49 -1.59 -4.83 -1.37
N ARG A 50 -1.20 -5.02 -0.10
CA ARG A 50 -1.38 -6.25 0.69
C ARG A 50 -2.55 -7.06 0.13
N ARG A 51 -2.22 -8.15 -0.57
CA ARG A 51 -3.18 -9.03 -1.24
C ARG A 51 -4.22 -9.39 -0.19
N ARG A 52 -5.42 -8.82 -0.31
CA ARG A 52 -6.51 -9.08 0.62
C ARG A 52 -6.84 -10.55 0.39
N ILE A 53 -6.50 -11.39 1.36
CA ILE A 53 -6.85 -12.81 1.40
C ILE A 53 -8.34 -12.88 1.77
N ALA A 54 -9.18 -12.24 0.98
CA ALA A 54 -10.62 -12.50 0.96
C ALA A 54 -10.79 -13.42 -0.24
N THR A 55 -11.08 -14.68 0.02
CA THR A 55 -11.37 -15.64 -1.04
C THR A 55 -12.61 -15.12 -1.74
N MET A 56 -12.63 -15.05 -3.08
CA MET A 56 -13.82 -14.56 -3.80
C MET A 56 -15.11 -15.27 -3.34
N ALA A 57 -15.01 -16.54 -2.93
CA ALA A 57 -16.11 -17.30 -2.33
C ALA A 57 -16.67 -16.67 -1.03
N ASP A 58 -15.82 -16.14 -0.14
CA ASP A 58 -16.23 -15.48 1.11
C ASP A 58 -16.98 -14.18 0.80
N ASP A 59 -16.50 -13.41 -0.18
CA ASP A 59 -17.15 -12.17 -0.62
C ASP A 59 -18.52 -12.44 -1.27
N HIS A 60 -18.63 -13.50 -2.07
CA HIS A 60 -19.91 -13.92 -2.67
C HIS A 60 -20.91 -14.40 -1.61
N TYR A 61 -20.45 -15.14 -0.60
CA TYR A 61 -21.30 -15.58 0.52
C TYR A 61 -21.84 -14.38 1.31
N LEU A 62 -20.99 -13.42 1.66
CA LEU A 62 -21.39 -12.20 2.37
C LEU A 62 -22.40 -11.37 1.56
N LEU A 63 -22.20 -11.22 0.24
CA LEU A 63 -23.13 -10.52 -0.63
C LEU A 63 -24.49 -11.23 -0.72
N GLN A 64 -24.50 -12.56 -0.78
CA GLN A 64 -25.73 -13.35 -0.78
C GLN A 64 -26.49 -13.22 0.56
N CYS A 65 -25.77 -13.27 1.68
CA CYS A 65 -26.34 -13.03 3.01
C CYS A 65 -26.93 -11.62 3.14
N ALA A 66 -26.28 -10.60 2.57
CA ALA A 66 -26.80 -9.23 2.58
C ALA A 66 -28.08 -9.10 1.74
N ARG A 67 -28.11 -9.72 0.54
CA ARG A 67 -29.31 -9.76 -0.32
C ARG A 67 -30.48 -10.46 0.38
N ARG A 68 -30.25 -11.62 0.99
CA ARG A 68 -31.29 -12.36 1.71
C ARG A 68 -31.81 -11.59 2.93
N ARG A 69 -30.92 -10.92 3.68
CA ARG A 69 -31.34 -10.04 4.78
C ARG A 69 -32.20 -8.88 4.31
N ARG A 70 -31.87 -8.27 3.17
CA ARG A 70 -32.67 -7.20 2.56
C ARG A 70 -34.08 -7.70 2.22
N THR A 71 -34.21 -8.83 1.54
CA THR A 71 -35.53 -9.40 1.20
C THR A 71 -36.32 -9.83 2.44
N LEU A 72 -35.64 -10.23 3.52
CA LEU A 72 -36.30 -10.60 4.76
C LEU A 72 -36.84 -9.36 5.48
N ILE A 73 -36.06 -8.28 5.56
CA ILE A 73 -36.51 -6.99 6.12
C ILE A 73 -37.67 -6.41 5.29
N GLU A 74 -37.62 -6.54 3.96
CA GLU A 74 -38.71 -6.11 3.07
C GLU A 74 -40.01 -6.88 3.34
N ARG A 75 -39.95 -8.21 3.46
CA ARG A 75 -41.11 -9.04 3.83
C ARG A 75 -41.60 -8.81 5.25
N ASP A 76 -40.70 -8.53 6.18
CA ASP A 76 -41.03 -8.22 7.58
C ASP A 76 -41.74 -6.86 7.66
N LEU A 77 -41.30 -5.87 6.88
CA LEU A 77 -42.00 -4.59 6.73
C LEU A 77 -43.38 -4.74 6.08
N GLU A 78 -43.55 -5.60 5.08
CA GLU A 78 -44.87 -5.91 4.50
C GLU A 78 -45.82 -6.60 5.49
N GLY A 79 -45.29 -7.37 6.45
CA GLY A 79 -46.07 -7.98 7.53
C GLY A 79 -46.41 -7.03 8.69
N ILE A 80 -45.74 -5.87 8.75
CA ILE A 80 -45.92 -4.85 9.82
C ILE A 80 -46.87 -3.73 9.38
N ILE A 81 -47.24 -3.61 8.10
CA ILE A 81 -48.29 -2.69 7.68
C ILE A 81 -49.64 -3.35 7.99
N PRO A 82 -50.38 -2.96 9.05
CA PRO A 82 -51.80 -3.32 9.11
C PRO A 82 -52.43 -2.75 7.84
N VAL A 83 -53.10 -3.61 7.08
CA VAL A 83 -54.04 -3.16 6.05
C VAL A 83 -55.07 -2.28 6.75
N ILE A 84 -54.90 -0.96 6.64
CA ILE A 84 -55.90 0.05 6.99
C ILE A 84 -56.48 0.57 5.68
#